data_AF-A0A254RBJ1-F1
#
_entry.id   AF-A0A254RBJ1-F1
#
_cell.length_a   1.000
_cell.length_b   1.000
_cell.length_c   1.000
_cell.angle_alpha   90.00
_cell.angle_beta   90.00
_cell.angle_gamma   90.00
#
_symmetry.space_group_name_H-M   'P 1'
#
loop_
_entity.id
_entity.type
_entity.pdbx_description
1 polymer ?
#
loop_
_entity_poly.entity_id
_entity_poly.type
_entity_poly.pdbx_seq_one_letter_code
_entity_poly.pdbx_strand_id
1 'polypeptide(L)'
;MFKIFLAAVLSTGFLAGMTDAQVLSDNGQPLKYGARSVPRGLDLCNDYLSPRNYAGEPYRIVEKDRIVTRHEGMDFCAPAGTPVIAPVSGAIIWSVQDHPLRGGQVLIKTDFRVRLKAGSNESRPVYIGLVHMTPKRGLARGQRVRAGDPIGVVQAAGLPEIGSRSHIHYTARICESHTCHIDPNMFWNDGPGRVSCLGGALPKGKIVAPYRC
;
A
#
# COMPACT_ATOMS: atom_id res chain seq x y z
N MET A 1 37.00 52.11 -14.20
CA MET A 1 35.99 52.07 -15.29
C MET A 1 35.97 50.66 -15.87
N PHE A 2 34.78 50.06 -15.94
CA PHE A 2 34.53 48.63 -16.14
C PHE A 2 34.94 48.10 -17.52
N LYS A 3 35.47 46.87 -17.55
CA LYS A 3 35.70 46.05 -18.75
C LYS A 3 34.41 45.36 -19.21
N ILE A 4 34.27 45.25 -20.52
CA ILE A 4 33.26 44.52 -21.30
C ILE A 4 33.55 43.01 -21.27
N PHE A 5 32.52 42.15 -21.25
CA PHE A 5 32.40 40.97 -22.14
C PHE A 5 30.96 40.42 -22.15
N LEU A 6 30.49 40.18 -23.37
CA LEU A 6 29.23 39.56 -23.75
C LEU A 6 29.41 38.03 -23.77
N ALA A 7 28.48 37.25 -23.23
CA ALA A 7 28.25 35.87 -23.67
C ALA A 7 26.86 35.37 -23.22
N ALA A 8 26.05 34.96 -24.18
CA ALA A 8 24.84 34.18 -23.97
C ALA A 8 25.19 32.73 -23.63
N VAL A 9 24.41 32.09 -22.74
CA VAL A 9 24.34 30.63 -22.64
C VAL A 9 22.86 30.23 -22.72
N LEU A 10 22.54 29.55 -23.83
CA LEU A 10 21.41 28.64 -23.97
C LEU A 10 21.81 27.28 -23.36
N SER A 11 20.98 26.74 -22.46
CA SER A 11 20.67 25.30 -22.37
C SER A 11 19.32 25.17 -21.65
N THR A 12 18.22 24.74 -22.29
CA THR A 12 17.80 23.37 -22.62
C THR A 12 18.07 22.32 -21.54
N GLY A 13 16.98 21.76 -21.01
CA GLY A 13 16.91 20.39 -20.51
C GLY A 13 17.13 20.24 -19.02
N PHE A 14 16.08 19.92 -18.27
CA PHE A 14 15.69 18.53 -18.02
C PHE A 14 14.43 18.52 -17.15
N LEU A 15 13.38 17.86 -17.63
CA LEU A 15 12.41 17.19 -16.77
C LEU A 15 13.20 16.26 -15.85
N ALA A 16 13.18 16.48 -14.55
CA ALA A 16 13.55 15.47 -13.58
C ALA A 16 12.30 15.21 -12.74
N GLY A 17 11.64 14.09 -13.08
CA GLY A 17 10.46 13.61 -12.40
C GLY A 17 10.69 13.52 -10.90
N MET A 18 9.68 13.91 -10.15
CA MET A 18 9.62 13.67 -8.71
C MET A 18 9.53 12.16 -8.51
N THR A 19 10.67 11.55 -8.19
CA THR A 19 10.77 10.11 -7.95
C THR A 19 10.27 9.76 -6.55
N ASP A 20 9.43 8.74 -6.56
CA ASP A 20 8.93 7.90 -5.49
C ASP A 20 9.59 8.07 -4.12
N ALA A 21 8.84 8.68 -3.22
CA ALA A 21 9.20 8.77 -1.82
C ALA A 21 9.13 7.38 -1.15
N GLN A 22 10.29 6.83 -0.82
CA GLN A 22 10.46 5.56 -0.14
C GLN A 22 10.97 5.82 1.28
N VAL A 23 10.57 5.01 2.26
CA VAL A 23 11.20 5.09 3.60
C VAL A 23 12.60 4.52 3.47
N LEU A 24 13.62 5.30 3.85
CA LEU A 24 15.01 4.96 3.55
C LEU A 24 15.71 4.29 4.74
N SER A 25 16.59 3.33 4.47
CA SER A 25 17.59 2.81 5.41
C SER A 25 18.64 3.87 5.70
N ASP A 26 19.50 3.59 6.68
CA ASP A 26 20.55 4.51 7.14
C ASP A 26 21.54 4.93 6.03
N ASN A 27 21.62 4.17 4.94
CA ASN A 27 22.41 4.47 3.74
C ASN A 27 21.61 5.17 2.61
N GLY A 28 20.40 5.65 2.89
CA GLY A 28 19.57 6.39 1.93
C GLY A 28 18.89 5.52 0.86
N GLN A 29 18.93 4.19 0.97
CA GLN A 29 18.22 3.28 0.08
C GLN A 29 16.79 3.02 0.58
N PRO A 30 15.82 2.77 -0.28
CA PRO A 30 14.50 2.36 0.16
C PRO A 30 14.48 1.06 0.97
N LEU A 31 14.02 1.12 2.21
CA LEU A 31 13.68 -0.03 3.05
C LEU A 31 12.47 -0.74 2.45
N LYS A 32 12.72 -1.94 1.93
CA LYS A 32 11.68 -2.87 1.52
C LYS A 32 11.87 -4.19 2.26
N TYR A 33 10.78 -4.75 2.75
CA TYR A 33 10.74 -6.01 3.48
C TYR A 33 9.77 -6.96 2.81
N GLY A 34 10.17 -8.21 2.55
CA GLY A 34 9.20 -9.26 2.26
C GLY A 34 8.52 -9.78 3.53
N ALA A 35 7.38 -10.43 3.38
CA ALA A 35 6.77 -11.24 4.40
C ALA A 35 7.70 -12.42 4.77
N ARG A 36 8.21 -12.39 6.01
CA ARG A 36 9.09 -13.41 6.63
C ARG A 36 8.29 -14.46 7.40
N SER A 37 7.15 -14.07 7.96
CA SER A 37 6.22 -14.97 8.65
C SER A 37 4.78 -14.55 8.41
N VAL A 38 3.91 -15.55 8.24
CA VAL A 38 2.46 -15.39 8.11
C VAL A 38 1.78 -16.22 9.21
N PRO A 39 0.84 -15.63 9.98
CA PRO A 39 0.08 -16.37 11.00
C PRO A 39 -0.67 -17.55 10.40
N ARG A 40 -0.80 -18.63 11.19
CA ARG A 40 -1.61 -19.79 10.79
C ARG A 40 -3.06 -19.33 10.56
N GLY A 41 -3.66 -19.78 9.46
CA GLY A 41 -5.03 -19.43 9.08
C GLY A 41 -5.13 -18.22 8.15
N LEU A 42 -4.03 -17.50 7.92
CA LEU A 42 -3.94 -16.53 6.83
C LEU A 42 -3.22 -17.16 5.64
N ASP A 43 -3.78 -16.98 4.45
CA ASP A 43 -3.17 -17.37 3.20
C ASP A 43 -2.73 -16.14 2.41
N LEU A 44 -1.45 -16.10 2.05
CA LEU A 44 -0.83 -15.00 1.32
C LEU A 44 -0.47 -15.51 -0.07
N CYS A 45 -1.29 -15.18 -1.06
CA CYS A 45 -1.12 -15.66 -2.43
C CYS A 45 -0.03 -14.92 -3.19
N ASN A 46 0.20 -13.66 -2.85
CA ASN A 46 1.24 -12.85 -3.44
C ASN A 46 1.75 -11.87 -2.39
N ASP A 47 3.05 -11.62 -2.39
CA ASP A 47 3.68 -10.68 -1.50
C ASP A 47 4.64 -9.79 -2.27
N TYR A 48 4.69 -8.53 -1.86
CA TYR A 48 5.53 -7.47 -2.38
C TYR A 48 6.96 -7.97 -2.61
N LEU A 49 7.58 -8.81 -1.76
CA LEU A 49 8.97 -9.26 -1.96
C LEU A 49 9.29 -10.71 -1.51
N SER A 50 8.31 -11.53 -1.13
CA SER A 50 8.62 -12.86 -0.58
C SER A 50 9.04 -13.87 -1.66
N PRO A 51 10.24 -14.48 -1.55
CA PRO A 51 10.64 -15.56 -2.44
C PRO A 51 9.85 -16.86 -2.23
N ARG A 52 9.07 -16.98 -1.14
CA ARG A 52 8.31 -18.20 -0.80
C ARG A 52 6.99 -18.34 -1.55
N ASN A 53 6.37 -17.22 -1.94
CA ASN A 53 5.02 -17.19 -2.52
C ASN A 53 5.05 -16.68 -3.97
N TYR A 54 6.14 -16.97 -4.68
CA TYR A 54 6.49 -16.41 -5.98
C TYR A 54 5.69 -17.07 -7.13
N ALA A 55 4.42 -16.68 -7.27
CA ALA A 55 3.66 -16.85 -8.51
C ALA A 55 3.33 -15.50 -9.20
N GLY A 56 3.71 -14.38 -8.59
CA GLY A 56 3.67 -13.05 -9.19
C GLY A 56 5.00 -12.70 -9.86
N GLU A 57 4.95 -12.20 -11.09
CA GLU A 57 6.14 -11.74 -11.84
C GLU A 57 7.03 -10.81 -11.01
N PRO A 58 8.38 -10.92 -11.11
CA PRO A 58 9.29 -9.98 -10.47
C PRO A 58 8.99 -8.54 -10.84
N TYR A 59 9.32 -7.62 -9.94
CA TYR A 59 9.54 -6.22 -10.27
C TYR A 59 10.29 -6.11 -11.59
N ARG A 60 9.68 -5.49 -12.60
CA ARG A 60 10.46 -4.90 -13.69
C ARG A 60 10.68 -3.45 -13.33
N ILE A 61 11.93 -3.12 -13.04
CA ILE A 61 12.40 -1.73 -13.19
C ILE A 61 12.31 -1.47 -14.69
N VAL A 62 11.25 -0.79 -15.13
CA VAL A 62 11.08 -0.46 -16.55
C VAL A 62 11.97 0.74 -16.89
N GLU A 63 12.26 1.63 -15.92
CA GLU A 63 13.08 2.84 -16.10
C GLU A 63 13.91 3.14 -14.83
N LYS A 64 15.05 3.83 -14.96
CA LYS A 64 16.05 4.10 -13.89
C LYS A 64 15.46 4.85 -12.68
N ASP A 65 14.28 5.42 -12.84
CA ASP A 65 13.60 6.34 -11.95
C ASP A 65 12.08 6.04 -11.79
N ARG A 66 11.57 4.94 -12.38
CA ARG A 66 10.16 4.55 -12.30
C ARG A 66 9.99 3.10 -11.89
N ILE A 67 9.42 2.87 -10.71
CA ILE A 67 8.99 1.53 -10.31
C ILE A 67 7.61 1.28 -10.94
N VAL A 68 7.55 0.52 -12.04
CA VAL A 68 6.29 -0.01 -12.59
C VAL A 68 6.24 -1.48 -12.24
N THR A 69 5.68 -1.80 -11.08
CA THR A 69 5.31 -3.18 -10.78
C THR A 69 3.93 -3.47 -11.35
N ARG A 70 3.67 -4.71 -11.79
CA ARG A 70 2.29 -5.15 -12.06
C ARG A 70 1.48 -5.32 -10.78
N HIS A 71 2.14 -5.49 -9.63
CA HIS A 71 1.51 -5.79 -8.36
C HIS A 71 2.03 -4.85 -7.25
N GLU A 72 1.18 -3.91 -6.84
CA GLU A 72 1.54 -2.75 -6.01
C GLU A 72 1.20 -2.95 -4.51
N GLY A 73 1.29 -4.20 -4.02
CA GLY A 73 0.90 -4.54 -2.65
C GLY A 73 1.06 -6.02 -2.31
N MET A 74 0.13 -6.54 -1.51
CA MET A 74 0.07 -7.92 -1.03
C MET A 74 -1.31 -8.51 -1.26
N ASP A 75 -1.39 -9.77 -1.66
CA ASP A 75 -2.67 -10.45 -1.92
C ASP A 75 -2.96 -11.47 -0.83
N PHE A 76 -3.99 -11.17 -0.03
CA PHE A 76 -4.49 -12.08 1.00
C PHE A 76 -5.59 -12.95 0.41
N CYS A 77 -5.33 -14.21 0.17
CA CYS A 77 -6.32 -15.13 -0.39
C CYS A 77 -7.33 -15.57 0.65
N ALA A 78 -8.59 -15.55 0.26
CA ALA A 78 -9.68 -16.09 1.06
C ALA A 78 -10.90 -16.36 0.16
N PRO A 79 -11.81 -17.27 0.56
CA PRO A 79 -13.06 -17.48 -0.14
C PRO A 79 -13.86 -16.17 -0.27
N ALA A 80 -14.57 -16.00 -1.38
CA ALA A 80 -15.55 -14.93 -1.55
C ALA A 80 -16.55 -14.92 -0.37
N GLY A 81 -16.96 -13.73 0.09
CA GLY A 81 -17.82 -13.57 1.25
C GLY A 81 -17.09 -13.57 2.60
N THR A 82 -15.78 -13.86 2.64
CA THR A 82 -14.99 -13.75 3.87
C THR A 82 -15.04 -12.32 4.41
N PRO A 83 -15.35 -12.11 5.71
CA PRO A 83 -15.40 -10.77 6.28
C PRO A 83 -14.06 -10.03 6.20
N VAL A 84 -14.12 -8.78 5.73
CA VAL A 84 -12.97 -7.87 5.67
C VAL A 84 -13.12 -6.84 6.78
N ILE A 85 -12.06 -6.68 7.56
CA ILE A 85 -11.96 -5.68 8.63
C ILE A 85 -11.06 -4.52 8.21
N ALA A 86 -11.27 -3.35 8.82
CA ALA A 86 -10.33 -2.24 8.72
C ALA A 86 -9.01 -2.68 9.38
N PRO A 87 -7.89 -2.70 8.63
CA PRO A 87 -6.60 -3.17 9.14
C PRO A 87 -5.91 -2.15 10.06
N VAL A 88 -6.48 -0.95 10.16
CA VAL A 88 -5.93 0.17 10.92
C VAL A 88 -7.04 1.18 11.20
N SER A 89 -6.92 1.90 12.30
CA SER A 89 -7.79 3.04 12.60
C SER A 89 -7.50 4.23 11.69
N GLY A 90 -8.55 4.92 11.26
CA GLY A 90 -8.40 6.04 10.34
C GLY A 90 -9.73 6.61 9.86
N ALA A 91 -9.66 7.33 8.74
CA ALA A 91 -10.82 7.89 8.05
C ALA A 91 -10.92 7.32 6.63
N ILE A 92 -12.12 6.92 6.22
CA ILE A 92 -12.41 6.56 4.83
C ILE A 92 -12.18 7.80 3.95
N ILE A 93 -11.45 7.64 2.86
CA ILE A 93 -11.26 8.70 1.85
C ILE A 93 -12.22 8.50 0.69
N TRP A 94 -12.37 7.25 0.24
CA TRP A 94 -13.38 6.86 -0.73
C TRP A 94 -13.67 5.36 -0.62
N SER A 95 -14.82 4.97 -1.15
CA SER A 95 -15.22 3.58 -1.37
C SER A 95 -15.89 3.47 -2.73
N VAL A 96 -15.52 2.45 -3.48
CA VAL A 96 -16.11 2.13 -4.79
C VAL A 96 -16.78 0.78 -4.67
N GLN A 97 -18.05 0.67 -5.04
CA GLN A 97 -18.81 -0.58 -4.86
C GLN A 97 -18.47 -1.64 -5.91
N ASP A 98 -18.36 -1.24 -7.18
CA ASP A 98 -18.25 -2.19 -8.29
C ASP A 98 -17.49 -1.57 -9.47
N HIS A 99 -16.16 -1.66 -9.44
CA HIS A 99 -15.34 -1.27 -10.58
C HIS A 99 -15.24 -2.44 -11.58
N PRO A 100 -15.46 -2.23 -12.89
CA PRO A 100 -15.60 -3.32 -13.85
C PRO A 100 -14.35 -4.20 -14.01
N LEU A 101 -13.17 -3.69 -13.65
CA LEU A 101 -11.92 -4.45 -13.72
C LEU A 101 -11.45 -4.96 -12.36
N ARG A 102 -11.71 -4.18 -11.29
CA ARG A 102 -11.07 -4.33 -9.97
C ARG A 102 -12.02 -4.81 -8.90
N GLY A 103 -13.31 -4.81 -9.17
CA GLY A 103 -14.33 -4.96 -8.14
C GLY A 103 -14.36 -3.75 -7.21
N GLY A 104 -14.96 -3.94 -6.05
CA GLY A 104 -15.06 -2.87 -5.07
C GLY A 104 -13.77 -2.63 -4.29
N GLN A 105 -13.67 -1.42 -3.75
CA GLN A 105 -12.44 -0.84 -3.21
C GLN A 105 -12.73 0.08 -2.03
N VAL A 106 -11.77 0.19 -1.11
CA VAL A 106 -11.77 1.14 0.00
C VAL A 106 -10.37 1.72 0.17
N LEU A 107 -10.28 3.04 0.37
CA LEU A 107 -9.05 3.70 0.82
C LEU A 107 -9.26 4.33 2.19
N ILE A 108 -8.38 3.98 3.13
CA ILE A 108 -8.38 4.48 4.49
C ILE A 108 -7.15 5.36 4.68
N LYS A 109 -7.33 6.63 5.07
CA LYS A 109 -6.24 7.45 5.59
C LYS A 109 -6.02 7.12 7.07
N THR A 110 -4.84 6.65 7.40
CA THR A 110 -4.49 6.22 8.75
C THR A 110 -4.29 7.40 9.71
N ASP A 111 -4.31 7.10 11.01
CA ASP A 111 -4.02 8.08 12.08
C ASP A 111 -2.51 8.31 12.32
N PHE A 112 -1.64 7.73 11.50
CA PHE A 112 -0.21 7.88 11.63
C PHE A 112 0.43 8.44 10.36
N ARG A 113 1.65 8.95 10.55
CA ARG A 113 2.45 9.57 9.50
C ARG A 113 3.82 8.96 9.51
N VAL A 114 4.45 8.93 8.34
CA VAL A 114 5.81 8.42 8.16
C VAL A 114 6.72 9.52 7.64
N ARG A 115 8.00 9.45 8.02
CA ARG A 115 9.06 10.27 7.44
C ARG A 115 9.70 9.49 6.31
N LEU A 116 9.94 10.18 5.20
CA LEU A 116 10.46 9.58 3.97
C LEU A 116 11.98 9.70 3.89
N LYS A 117 12.59 10.55 4.74
CA LYS A 117 14.04 10.75 4.79
C LYS A 117 14.48 10.83 6.24
N ALA A 118 15.55 10.10 6.57
CA ALA A 118 16.20 10.22 7.87
C ALA A 118 16.60 11.67 8.13
N GLY A 119 16.31 12.18 9.33
CA GLY A 119 16.56 13.58 9.70
C GLY A 119 15.60 14.61 9.10
N SER A 120 14.59 14.22 8.31
CA SER A 120 13.57 15.16 7.83
C SER A 120 12.52 15.46 8.90
N ASN A 121 12.11 16.73 9.00
CA ASN A 121 10.95 17.14 9.80
C ASN A 121 9.62 16.93 9.06
N GLU A 122 9.67 16.66 7.75
CA GLU A 122 8.48 16.41 6.95
C GLU A 122 7.96 14.98 7.15
N SER A 123 6.69 14.87 7.53
CA SER A 123 5.98 13.59 7.60
C SER A 123 4.77 13.60 6.69
N ARG A 124 4.43 12.44 6.10
CA ARG A 124 3.28 12.25 5.22
C ARG A 124 2.28 11.27 5.85
N PRO A 125 0.97 11.47 5.67
CA PRO A 125 -0.01 10.49 6.11
C PRO A 125 0.16 9.18 5.35
N VAL A 126 -0.09 8.05 6.02
CA VAL A 126 -0.19 6.75 5.35
C VAL A 126 -1.64 6.46 5.00
N TYR A 127 -1.85 5.81 3.86
CA TYR A 127 -3.14 5.31 3.40
C TYR A 127 -3.06 3.81 3.20
N ILE A 128 -4.11 3.08 3.56
CA ILE A 128 -4.27 1.66 3.29
C ILE A 128 -5.38 1.47 2.27
N GLY A 129 -5.04 0.86 1.13
CA GLY A 129 -5.99 0.52 0.08
C GLY A 129 -6.33 -0.97 0.13
N LEU A 130 -7.62 -1.28 0.05
CA LEU A 130 -8.15 -2.64 -0.02
C LEU A 130 -8.99 -2.73 -1.29
N VAL A 131 -8.64 -3.69 -2.16
CA VAL A 131 -9.23 -3.86 -3.48
C VAL A 131 -9.67 -5.33 -3.64
N HIS A 132 -10.53 -5.61 -4.62
CA HIS A 132 -11.13 -6.94 -4.84
C HIS A 132 -12.08 -7.36 -3.71
N MET A 133 -12.82 -6.39 -3.17
CA MET A 133 -13.79 -6.59 -2.11
C MET A 133 -15.17 -6.06 -2.50
N THR A 134 -16.21 -6.51 -1.83
CA THR A 134 -17.51 -5.82 -1.82
C THR A 134 -17.56 -4.95 -0.54
N PRO A 135 -17.39 -3.62 -0.64
CA PRO A 135 -17.41 -2.77 0.54
C PRO A 135 -18.79 -2.72 1.19
N LYS A 136 -18.80 -2.63 2.51
CA LYS A 136 -20.01 -2.41 3.28
C LYS A 136 -20.73 -1.15 2.76
N ARG A 137 -22.04 -1.24 2.54
CA ARG A 137 -22.84 -0.09 2.11
C ARG A 137 -22.79 1.03 3.15
N GLY A 138 -22.78 2.27 2.68
CA GLY A 138 -22.78 3.46 3.53
C GLY A 138 -21.41 3.92 4.02
N LEU A 139 -20.30 3.27 3.60
CA LEU A 139 -18.96 3.80 3.84
C LEU A 139 -18.77 5.14 3.10
N ALA A 140 -18.67 6.24 3.85
CA ALA A 140 -18.60 7.59 3.30
C ALA A 140 -17.24 8.27 3.57
N ARG A 141 -16.83 9.18 2.70
CA ARG A 141 -15.63 10.00 2.91
C ARG A 141 -15.71 10.73 4.26
N GLY A 142 -14.62 10.68 5.03
CA GLY A 142 -14.53 11.25 6.38
C GLY A 142 -15.03 10.33 7.50
N GLN A 143 -15.76 9.24 7.18
CA GLN A 143 -16.20 8.29 8.19
C GLN A 143 -15.01 7.68 8.91
N ARG A 144 -15.06 7.70 10.25
CA ARG A 144 -14.05 7.07 11.10
C ARG A 144 -14.28 5.56 11.19
N VAL A 145 -13.19 4.82 11.08
CA VAL A 145 -13.14 3.38 11.34
C VAL A 145 -12.03 3.09 12.35
N ARG A 146 -12.25 2.07 13.17
CA ARG A 146 -11.26 1.51 14.09
C ARG A 146 -10.69 0.23 13.49
N ALA A 147 -9.44 -0.08 13.82
CA ALA A 147 -8.88 -1.40 13.49
C ALA A 147 -9.83 -2.51 13.98
N GLY A 148 -10.21 -3.43 13.10
CA GLY A 148 -11.15 -4.51 13.40
C GLY A 148 -12.62 -4.24 13.03
N ASP A 149 -12.98 -3.00 12.69
CA ASP A 149 -14.35 -2.69 12.24
C ASP A 149 -14.64 -3.40 10.91
N PRO A 150 -15.82 -4.00 10.73
CA PRO A 150 -16.19 -4.63 9.47
C PRO A 150 -16.43 -3.56 8.38
N ILE A 151 -15.74 -3.72 7.25
CA ILE A 151 -15.78 -2.78 6.12
C ILE A 151 -16.17 -3.42 4.79
N GLY A 152 -16.44 -4.73 4.79
CA GLY A 152 -16.96 -5.43 3.62
C GLY A 152 -16.67 -6.92 3.67
N VAL A 153 -16.67 -7.53 2.50
CA VAL A 153 -16.34 -8.95 2.31
C VAL A 153 -15.46 -9.13 1.08
N VAL A 154 -14.73 -10.23 0.99
CA VAL A 154 -13.95 -10.59 -0.19
C VAL A 154 -14.86 -10.79 -1.39
N GLN A 155 -14.52 -10.22 -2.54
CA GLN A 155 -15.30 -10.37 -3.76
C GLN A 155 -15.03 -11.72 -4.43
N ALA A 156 -16.02 -12.22 -5.17
CA ALA A 156 -15.83 -13.36 -6.05
C ALA A 156 -14.75 -13.09 -7.13
N ALA A 157 -14.04 -14.14 -7.50
CA ALA A 157 -13.12 -14.14 -8.63
C ALA A 157 -13.87 -13.89 -9.96
N GLY A 158 -13.12 -13.70 -11.04
CA GLY A 158 -13.67 -13.63 -12.41
C GLY A 158 -13.66 -12.25 -13.05
N LEU A 159 -13.30 -11.18 -12.32
CA LEU A 159 -12.96 -9.90 -12.95
C LEU A 159 -11.49 -9.88 -13.41
N PRO A 160 -11.15 -9.11 -14.45
CA PRO A 160 -9.81 -9.08 -15.03
C PRO A 160 -8.66 -8.88 -14.02
N GLU A 161 -8.79 -7.98 -13.05
CA GLU A 161 -7.73 -7.75 -12.05
C GLU A 161 -7.85 -8.64 -10.80
N ILE A 162 -8.98 -9.33 -10.59
CA ILE A 162 -9.11 -10.33 -9.51
C ILE A 162 -8.54 -11.70 -9.96
N GLY A 163 -8.64 -12.01 -11.25
CA GLY A 163 -8.21 -13.29 -11.80
C GLY A 163 -9.10 -14.46 -11.35
N SER A 164 -8.52 -15.66 -11.31
CA SER A 164 -9.25 -16.92 -11.05
C SER A 164 -9.43 -17.25 -9.57
N ARG A 165 -8.81 -16.48 -8.66
CA ARG A 165 -8.82 -16.76 -7.23
C ARG A 165 -9.17 -15.50 -6.44
N SER A 166 -10.20 -15.61 -5.61
CA SER A 166 -10.62 -14.53 -4.69
C SER A 166 -9.52 -14.20 -3.69
N HIS A 167 -9.26 -12.91 -3.52
CA HIS A 167 -8.29 -12.36 -2.60
C HIS A 167 -8.60 -10.89 -2.30
N ILE A 168 -7.90 -10.31 -1.33
CA ILE A 168 -7.84 -8.86 -1.10
C ILE A 168 -6.48 -8.38 -1.53
N HIS A 169 -6.45 -7.45 -2.48
CA HIS A 169 -5.25 -6.71 -2.80
C HIS A 169 -5.08 -5.57 -1.79
N TYR A 170 -3.99 -5.64 -1.02
CA TYR A 170 -3.70 -4.83 0.15
C TYR A 170 -2.50 -3.93 -0.14
N THR A 171 -2.69 -2.61 -0.05
CA THR A 171 -1.65 -1.62 -0.38
C THR A 171 -1.41 -0.66 0.76
N ALA A 172 -0.16 -0.20 0.91
CA ALA A 172 0.18 0.97 1.71
C ALA A 172 0.68 2.10 0.80
N ARG A 173 0.24 3.32 1.06
CA ARG A 173 0.55 4.50 0.23
C ARG A 173 0.83 5.73 1.07
N ILE A 174 1.54 6.71 0.53
CA ILE A 174 1.86 8.01 1.18
C ILE A 174 1.11 9.20 0.59
N CYS A 175 0.29 8.94 -0.43
CA CYS A 175 -0.66 9.88 -1.01
C CYS A 175 -1.93 9.11 -1.44
N GLU A 176 -2.99 9.82 -1.85
CA GLU A 176 -4.25 9.17 -2.27
C GLU A 176 -4.12 8.44 -3.63
N SER A 177 -3.13 8.79 -4.44
CA SER A 177 -2.85 8.17 -5.75
C SER A 177 -2.35 6.73 -5.61
N HIS A 178 -2.78 5.88 -6.53
CA HIS A 178 -2.25 4.54 -6.79
C HIS A 178 -0.82 4.50 -7.37
N THR A 179 -0.08 5.61 -7.35
CA THR A 179 1.34 5.62 -7.76
C THR A 179 2.26 5.80 -6.55
N CYS A 180 1.74 6.19 -5.40
CA CYS A 180 2.51 6.53 -4.21
C CYS A 180 2.71 5.34 -3.26
N HIS A 181 3.09 4.18 -3.79
CA HIS A 181 3.17 2.94 -3.02
C HIS A 181 4.38 2.91 -2.09
N ILE A 182 4.17 2.38 -0.90
CA ILE A 182 5.22 2.00 0.05
C ILE A 182 4.99 0.57 0.50
N ASP A 183 6.03 -0.08 0.98
CA ASP A 183 5.95 -1.47 1.38
C ASP A 183 5.09 -1.64 2.66
N PRO A 184 3.92 -2.30 2.59
CA PRO A 184 3.10 -2.55 3.77
C PRO A 184 3.83 -3.39 4.83
N ASN A 185 4.81 -4.20 4.44
CA ASN A 185 5.52 -5.06 5.38
C ASN A 185 6.31 -4.30 6.44
N MET A 186 6.54 -2.99 6.28
CA MET A 186 7.20 -2.19 7.31
C MET A 186 6.34 -1.94 8.55
N PHE A 187 5.02 -2.05 8.44
CA PHE A 187 4.09 -1.53 9.44
C PHE A 187 3.41 -2.59 10.28
N TRP A 188 3.69 -3.88 10.08
CA TRP A 188 3.02 -4.93 10.85
C TRP A 188 3.17 -4.76 12.36
N ASN A 189 2.11 -5.13 13.09
CA ASN A 189 2.05 -5.08 14.54
C ASN A 189 3.24 -5.81 15.19
N ASP A 190 3.55 -7.02 14.71
CA ASP A 190 4.58 -7.88 15.29
C ASP A 190 6.00 -7.59 14.74
N GLY A 191 6.14 -6.52 13.96
CA GLY A 191 7.38 -6.00 13.43
C GLY A 191 7.55 -6.20 11.91
N PRO A 192 8.53 -5.52 11.28
CA PRO A 192 8.67 -5.54 9.84
C PRO A 192 8.73 -6.95 9.23
N GLY A 193 8.00 -7.20 8.15
CA GLY A 193 7.89 -8.50 7.48
C GLY A 193 7.20 -9.59 8.30
N ARG A 194 6.68 -9.33 9.50
CA ARG A 194 5.94 -10.32 10.29
C ARG A 194 4.46 -9.99 10.22
N VAL A 195 3.76 -10.55 9.23
CA VAL A 195 2.31 -10.33 9.06
C VAL A 195 1.59 -10.64 10.37
N SER A 196 0.64 -9.80 10.75
CA SER A 196 0.00 -9.86 12.07
C SER A 196 -1.51 -9.92 11.98
N CYS A 197 -2.11 -10.73 12.84
CA CYS A 197 -3.55 -10.74 13.07
C CYS A 197 -3.93 -9.69 14.12
N LEU A 198 -5.21 -9.29 14.14
CA LEU A 198 -5.71 -8.40 15.18
C LEU A 198 -5.97 -9.17 16.48
N GLY A 199 -5.03 -9.13 17.42
CA GLY A 199 -5.17 -9.78 18.73
C GLY A 199 -5.69 -8.88 19.87
N GLY A 200 -5.95 -7.60 19.61
CA GLY A 200 -6.32 -6.62 20.65
C GLY A 200 -6.21 -5.18 20.17
N ALA A 201 -5.90 -4.25 21.08
CA ALA A 201 -5.67 -2.86 20.72
C ALA A 201 -4.44 -2.72 19.82
N LEU A 202 -4.61 -2.11 18.65
CA LEU A 202 -3.53 -1.90 17.69
C LEU A 202 -2.71 -0.66 18.08
N PRO A 203 -1.39 -0.79 18.32
CA PRO A 203 -0.52 0.34 18.60
C PRO A 203 -0.49 1.35 17.44
N LYS A 204 -0.22 2.62 17.76
CA LYS A 204 -0.07 3.67 16.75
C LYS A 204 1.08 3.34 15.80
N GLY A 205 0.87 3.58 14.50
CA GLY A 205 1.89 3.31 13.49
C GLY A 205 1.92 1.85 13.01
N LYS A 206 0.99 1.02 13.48
CA LYS A 206 0.90 -0.38 13.12
C LYS A 206 -0.32 -0.70 12.26
N ILE A 207 -0.20 -1.79 11.50
CA ILE A 207 -1.27 -2.40 10.69
C ILE A 207 -1.39 -3.89 11.02
N VAL A 208 -2.52 -4.48 10.64
CA VAL A 208 -2.78 -5.93 10.69
C VAL A 208 -3.35 -6.41 9.36
N ALA A 209 -3.43 -7.72 9.19
CA ALA A 209 -4.07 -8.35 8.04
C ALA A 209 -5.55 -7.90 7.91
N PRO A 210 -6.12 -7.93 6.69
CA PRO A 210 -7.50 -7.48 6.45
C PRO A 210 -8.56 -8.47 6.95
N TYR A 211 -8.17 -9.58 7.59
CA TYR A 211 -9.05 -10.62 8.09
C TYR A 211 -8.93 -10.79 9.59
N ARG A 212 -9.97 -11.36 10.20
CA ARG A 212 -9.86 -11.92 11.54
C ARG A 212 -9.15 -13.26 11.45
N CYS A 213 -8.12 -13.38 12.26
CA CYS A 213 -7.59 -14.63 12.78
C CYS A 213 -7.89 -14.61 14.29
#